data_AF-A0A957TIU7-F1
#
_entry.id   AF-A0A957TIU7-F1
#
_cell.length_a   1.000
_cell.length_b   1.000
_cell.length_c   1.000
_cell.angle_alpha   90.00
_cell.angle_beta   90.00
_cell.angle_gamma   90.00
#
_symmetry.space_group_name_H-M   'P 1'
#
loop_
_entity.id
_entity.type
_entity.pdbx_description
1 polymer ?
#
loop_
_entity_poly.entity_id
_entity_poly.type
_entity_poly.pdbx_seq_one_letter_code
_entity_poly.pdbx_strand_id
1 'polypeptide(L)'
;ANRVISNAEIGIEIDLGSDNRIGSLGAGNIISGNVGSGIVLNLTGATIIESNEIYNNVAGNGAGIQAKCNGAAPIMHEIQNNVITGNFATDTKGWGAGIYLSPGCLAQINGNRLYANRNSSAVTNLQNDNPAAAPTIDATNNIWGLTDETAIEETIWHNPDDTRLSTVNFLPLGTGPLNPPPTPSPTPTPELLATPTVTPTPAPSATPGGSSTVPPVYIPNVFR
;
A
#
# COMPACT_ATOMS: atom_id res chain seq x y z
N ALA A 1 5.84 -1.99 11.72
CA ALA A 1 5.67 -1.17 10.52
C ALA A 1 6.57 -1.72 9.42
N ASN A 2 6.00 -2.27 8.34
CA ASN A 2 6.80 -2.60 7.16
C ASN A 2 7.01 -1.32 6.33
N ARG A 3 8.12 -1.25 5.59
CA ARG A 3 8.43 -0.13 4.69
C ARG A 3 8.56 -0.67 3.29
N VAL A 4 7.77 -0.14 2.36
CA VAL A 4 7.85 -0.44 0.94
C VAL A 4 8.10 0.87 0.21
N ILE A 5 9.36 1.10 -0.18
CA ILE A 5 9.82 2.41 -0.65
C ILE A 5 10.53 2.25 -1.99
N SER A 6 10.11 3.05 -2.98
CA SER A 6 10.79 3.18 -4.27
C SER A 6 10.93 1.89 -5.07
N ASN A 7 9.89 1.04 -5.06
CA ASN A 7 9.85 -0.08 -5.98
C ASN A 7 9.60 0.43 -7.40
N ALA A 8 10.21 -0.23 -8.39
CA ALA A 8 9.93 -0.02 -9.81
C ALA A 8 8.53 -0.54 -10.23
N GLU A 9 7.73 -1.01 -9.27
CA GLU A 9 6.44 -1.69 -9.46
C GLU A 9 5.41 -1.19 -8.42
N ILE A 10 4.48 -2.04 -8.00
CA ILE A 10 3.44 -1.79 -7.00
C ILE A 10 4.02 -1.89 -5.57
N GLY A 11 3.44 -1.16 -4.61
CA GLY A 11 3.82 -1.27 -3.21
C GLY A 11 3.38 -2.60 -2.58
N ILE A 12 2.08 -2.76 -2.34
CA ILE A 12 1.47 -4.00 -1.84
C ILE A 12 0.39 -4.44 -2.82
N GLU A 13 0.43 -5.69 -3.25
CA GLU A 13 -0.60 -6.29 -4.10
C GLU A 13 -1.18 -7.51 -3.38
N ILE A 14 -2.51 -7.56 -3.28
CA ILE A 14 -3.26 -8.72 -2.79
C ILE A 14 -4.12 -9.23 -3.92
N ASP A 15 -3.80 -10.43 -4.38
CA ASP A 15 -4.57 -11.15 -5.40
C ASP A 15 -5.43 -12.22 -4.76
N LEU A 16 -6.75 -12.11 -4.97
CA LEU A 16 -7.74 -13.07 -4.47
C LEU A 16 -7.74 -13.22 -2.93
N GLY A 17 -8.77 -13.86 -2.39
CA GLY A 17 -8.90 -14.13 -0.95
C GLY A 17 -9.81 -13.14 -0.23
N SER A 18 -10.32 -13.53 0.94
CA SER A 18 -11.20 -12.75 1.81
C SER A 18 -10.52 -12.45 3.14
N ASP A 19 -11.04 -11.45 3.86
CA ASP A 19 -10.68 -11.15 5.25
C ASP A 19 -9.21 -10.72 5.41
N ASN A 20 -8.68 -10.02 4.41
CA ASN A 20 -7.34 -9.46 4.47
C ASN A 20 -7.30 -8.25 5.40
N ARG A 21 -6.15 -8.04 6.07
CA ARG A 21 -5.88 -6.82 6.85
C ARG A 21 -4.50 -6.28 6.51
N ILE A 22 -4.45 -5.03 6.04
CA ILE A 22 -3.21 -4.33 5.69
C ILE A 22 -3.01 -3.19 6.69
N GLY A 23 -1.99 -3.38 7.54
CA GLY A 23 -1.71 -2.48 8.65
C GLY A 23 -2.35 -2.96 9.96
N SER A 24 -2.12 -2.21 11.03
CA SER A 24 -2.71 -2.46 12.34
C SER A 24 -2.67 -1.19 13.18
N LEU A 25 -3.60 -1.06 14.14
CA LEU A 25 -3.61 0.03 15.12
C LEU A 25 -2.24 0.16 15.81
N GLY A 26 -1.52 1.24 15.53
CA GLY A 26 -0.21 1.53 16.10
C GLY A 26 1.01 0.93 15.36
N ALA A 27 0.80 0.18 14.28
CA ALA A 27 1.89 -0.37 13.46
C ALA A 27 1.52 -0.44 11.96
N GLY A 28 1.21 0.72 11.38
CA GLY A 28 1.01 0.93 9.95
C GLY A 28 2.19 0.57 9.06
N ASN A 29 1.94 0.41 7.76
CA ASN A 29 2.98 0.36 6.76
C ASN A 29 3.28 1.76 6.22
N ILE A 30 4.53 2.00 5.82
CA ILE A 30 4.94 3.16 5.03
C ILE A 30 5.13 2.72 3.59
N ILE A 31 4.35 3.26 2.67
CA ILE A 31 4.31 2.87 1.27
C ILE A 31 4.51 4.11 0.40
N SER A 32 5.70 4.28 -0.18
CA SER A 32 6.01 5.52 -0.90
C SER A 32 6.96 5.39 -2.08
N GLY A 33 6.87 6.34 -3.01
CA GLY A 33 7.80 6.48 -4.12
C GLY A 33 7.74 5.36 -5.17
N ASN A 34 6.70 4.54 -5.17
CA ASN A 34 6.56 3.41 -6.09
C ASN A 34 6.14 3.89 -7.49
N VAL A 35 6.50 3.15 -8.55
CA VAL A 35 6.13 3.43 -9.96
C VAL A 35 4.76 2.82 -10.34
N GLY A 36 4.09 2.20 -9.37
CA GLY A 36 2.71 1.74 -9.44
C GLY A 36 1.86 2.31 -8.29
N SER A 37 0.68 1.72 -8.11
CA SER A 37 -0.19 2.03 -6.97
C SER A 37 0.52 1.72 -5.64
N GLY A 38 0.11 2.40 -4.57
CA GLY A 38 0.60 2.09 -3.22
C GLY A 38 0.10 0.72 -2.76
N ILE A 39 -1.22 0.54 -2.72
CA ILE A 39 -1.89 -0.73 -2.43
C ILE A 39 -2.80 -1.08 -3.60
N VAL A 40 -2.78 -2.33 -4.06
CA VAL A 40 -3.70 -2.90 -5.04
C VAL A 40 -4.43 -4.08 -4.41
N LEU A 41 -5.76 -4.04 -4.47
CA LEU A 41 -6.63 -5.17 -4.15
C LEU A 41 -7.21 -5.69 -5.47
N ASN A 42 -6.78 -6.87 -5.92
CA ASN A 42 -7.29 -7.50 -7.14
C ASN A 42 -8.24 -8.65 -6.79
N LEU A 43 -9.52 -8.44 -7.07
CA LEU A 43 -10.58 -9.44 -6.91
C LEU A 43 -10.66 -10.04 -5.50
N THR A 44 -10.28 -9.25 -4.49
CA THR A 44 -10.31 -9.65 -3.09
C THR A 44 -11.71 -9.51 -2.52
N GLY A 45 -12.07 -10.36 -1.56
CA GLY A 45 -13.16 -10.14 -0.63
C GLY A 45 -12.93 -8.96 0.32
N ALA A 46 -13.77 -8.85 1.35
CA ALA A 46 -13.68 -7.78 2.34
C ALA A 46 -12.25 -7.66 2.89
N THR A 47 -11.75 -6.43 2.95
CA THR A 47 -10.36 -6.14 3.34
C THR A 47 -10.35 -4.89 4.20
N ILE A 48 -9.62 -4.93 5.30
CA ILE A 48 -9.39 -3.80 6.20
C ILE A 48 -8.02 -3.19 5.86
N ILE A 49 -7.99 -1.93 5.45
CA ILE A 49 -6.76 -1.16 5.25
C ILE A 49 -6.71 -0.06 6.29
N GLU A 50 -5.78 -0.14 7.23
CA GLU A 50 -5.75 0.83 8.31
C GLU A 50 -4.38 1.27 8.80
N SER A 51 -4.35 2.49 9.32
CA SER A 51 -3.17 3.09 9.97
C SER A 51 -1.93 3.17 9.08
N ASN A 52 -2.05 3.13 7.75
CA ASN A 52 -0.91 3.20 6.83
C ASN A 52 -0.57 4.65 6.43
N GLU A 53 0.69 4.89 6.07
CA GLU A 53 1.15 6.12 5.41
C GLU A 53 1.48 5.79 3.94
N ILE A 54 0.69 6.32 3.01
CA ILE A 54 0.74 6.00 1.59
C ILE A 54 0.94 7.29 0.80
N TYR A 55 2.14 7.54 0.30
CA TYR A 55 2.44 8.82 -0.31
C TYR A 55 3.46 8.82 -1.45
N ASN A 56 3.35 9.81 -2.33
CA ASN A 56 4.27 10.01 -3.47
C ASN A 56 4.44 8.79 -4.38
N ASN A 57 3.43 7.92 -4.48
CA ASN A 57 3.41 6.85 -5.47
C ASN A 57 2.98 7.44 -6.82
N VAL A 58 3.62 7.01 -7.91
CA VAL A 58 3.38 7.51 -9.26
C VAL A 58 3.01 6.34 -10.15
N ALA A 59 1.79 6.28 -10.64
CA ALA A 59 1.33 5.16 -11.46
C ALA A 59 0.83 5.64 -12.83
N GLY A 60 0.99 4.78 -13.84
CA GLY A 60 0.28 4.91 -15.11
C GLY A 60 -1.23 5.00 -14.88
N ASN A 61 -1.78 3.87 -14.43
CA ASN A 61 -3.18 3.66 -14.06
C ASN A 61 -3.27 3.13 -12.63
N GLY A 62 -3.18 4.04 -11.64
CA GLY A 62 -3.11 3.63 -10.25
C GLY A 62 -3.49 4.71 -9.25
N ALA A 63 -3.39 4.34 -7.99
CA ALA A 63 -3.85 5.13 -6.85
C ALA A 63 -2.93 4.90 -5.64
N GLY A 64 -3.06 5.72 -4.61
CA GLY A 64 -2.56 5.35 -3.28
C GLY A 64 -3.16 4.00 -2.85
N ILE A 65 -4.48 3.85 -2.97
CA ILE A 65 -5.20 2.57 -2.79
C ILE A 65 -6.09 2.32 -4.00
N GLN A 66 -5.89 1.19 -4.68
CA GLN A 66 -6.67 0.78 -5.83
C GLN A 66 -7.43 -0.52 -5.51
N ALA A 67 -8.76 -0.44 -5.42
CA ALA A 67 -9.61 -1.61 -5.23
C ALA A 67 -10.25 -2.03 -6.57
N LYS A 68 -10.03 -3.28 -6.97
CA LYS A 68 -10.62 -3.89 -8.17
C LYS A 68 -11.46 -5.09 -7.75
N CYS A 69 -12.77 -5.01 -7.91
CA CYS A 69 -13.71 -6.05 -7.48
C CYS A 69 -14.32 -6.76 -8.70
N ASN A 70 -14.79 -7.99 -8.51
CA ASN A 70 -15.69 -8.58 -9.48
C ASN A 70 -17.10 -8.02 -9.25
N GLY A 71 -17.80 -7.61 -10.31
CA GLY A 71 -19.14 -7.04 -10.20
C GLY A 71 -20.25 -8.04 -9.83
N ALA A 72 -19.91 -9.27 -9.39
CA ALA A 72 -20.91 -10.32 -9.15
C ALA A 72 -21.64 -10.14 -7.80
N ALA A 73 -20.96 -9.57 -6.80
CA ALA A 73 -21.57 -9.16 -5.53
C ALA A 73 -20.79 -7.96 -4.97
N PRO A 74 -21.47 -6.96 -4.37
CA PRO A 74 -20.77 -5.84 -3.76
C PRO A 74 -19.85 -6.32 -2.63
N ILE A 75 -18.58 -5.97 -2.71
CA ILE A 75 -17.59 -6.27 -1.67
C ILE A 75 -17.39 -5.00 -0.86
N MET A 76 -17.49 -5.09 0.46
CA MET A 76 -17.29 -3.94 1.35
C MET A 76 -15.90 -3.98 1.96
N HIS A 77 -15.09 -2.97 1.63
CA HIS A 77 -13.79 -2.73 2.27
C HIS A 77 -13.92 -1.71 3.41
N GLU A 78 -13.01 -1.79 4.38
CA GLU A 78 -12.89 -0.80 5.44
C GLU A 78 -11.54 -0.11 5.28
N ILE A 79 -11.55 1.18 4.95
CA ILE A 79 -10.34 1.98 4.75
C ILE A 79 -10.33 3.05 5.83
N GLN A 80 -9.47 2.91 6.84
CA GLN A 80 -9.55 3.80 7.99
C GLN A 80 -8.23 4.24 8.60
N ASN A 81 -8.21 5.45 9.15
CA ASN A 81 -7.05 5.98 9.88
C ASN A 81 -5.73 6.00 9.07
N ASN A 82 -5.81 6.01 7.74
CA ASN A 82 -4.64 6.11 6.86
C ASN A 82 -4.28 7.58 6.58
N VAL A 83 -3.02 7.82 6.21
CA VAL A 83 -2.57 9.08 5.59
C VAL A 83 -2.27 8.78 4.13
N ILE A 84 -3.05 9.34 3.21
CA ILE A 84 -2.95 9.08 1.77
C ILE A 84 -2.77 10.42 1.06
N THR A 85 -1.54 10.72 0.63
CA THR A 85 -1.21 12.06 0.13
C THR A 85 -0.13 12.08 -0.95
N GLY A 86 -0.18 13.06 -1.85
CA GLY A 86 0.87 13.26 -2.86
C GLY A 86 0.98 12.15 -3.90
N ASN A 87 0.03 11.21 -3.94
CA ASN A 87 0.02 10.17 -4.96
C ASN A 87 -0.41 10.77 -6.31
N PHE A 88 0.15 10.23 -7.40
CA PHE A 88 0.01 10.77 -8.75
C PHE A 88 -0.35 9.70 -9.77
N ALA A 89 -1.47 9.86 -10.47
CA ALA A 89 -1.82 9.04 -11.63
C ALA A 89 -1.52 9.80 -12.92
N THR A 90 -0.74 9.22 -13.84
CA THR A 90 -0.37 9.91 -15.09
C THR A 90 -1.41 9.78 -16.19
N ASP A 91 -2.31 8.79 -16.13
CA ASP A 91 -3.39 8.64 -17.11
C ASP A 91 -4.49 9.68 -16.87
N THR A 92 -5.01 10.23 -17.98
CA THR A 92 -6.10 11.20 -18.02
C THR A 92 -7.46 10.54 -17.83
N LYS A 93 -7.56 9.22 -17.95
CA LYS A 93 -8.82 8.46 -17.88
C LYS A 93 -9.47 8.38 -16.50
N GLY A 94 -8.97 9.13 -15.52
CA GLY A 94 -9.52 9.13 -14.17
C GLY A 94 -9.32 7.76 -13.54
N TRP A 95 -8.11 7.45 -13.11
CA TRP A 95 -7.91 6.44 -12.08
C TRP A 95 -7.47 7.25 -10.87
N GLY A 96 -8.38 7.37 -9.89
CA GLY A 96 -8.26 8.28 -8.76
C GLY A 96 -6.90 8.14 -8.08
N ALA A 97 -6.20 9.25 -7.86
CA ALA A 97 -4.83 9.18 -7.41
C ALA A 97 -4.71 8.87 -5.91
N GLY A 98 -5.71 9.25 -5.11
CA GLY A 98 -5.76 8.89 -3.68
C GLY A 98 -6.32 7.48 -3.49
N ILE A 99 -7.64 7.35 -3.58
CA ILE A 99 -8.37 6.08 -3.53
C ILE A 99 -9.15 5.90 -4.83
N TYR A 100 -9.06 4.72 -5.44
CA TYR A 100 -9.86 4.31 -6.59
C TYR A 100 -10.69 3.07 -6.25
N LEU A 101 -12.00 3.15 -6.45
CA LEU A 101 -12.94 2.03 -6.31
C LEU A 101 -13.50 1.66 -7.67
N SER A 102 -13.14 0.48 -8.20
CA SER A 102 -13.74 -0.03 -9.44
C SER A 102 -15.22 -0.38 -9.25
N PRO A 103 -15.98 -0.60 -10.33
CA PRO A 103 -17.35 -1.09 -10.22
C PRO A 103 -17.46 -2.36 -9.35
N GLY A 104 -18.39 -2.36 -8.40
CA GLY A 104 -18.61 -3.46 -7.46
C GLY A 104 -17.81 -3.37 -6.16
N CYS A 105 -16.84 -2.44 -6.05
CA CYS A 105 -16.11 -2.18 -4.81
C CYS A 105 -16.83 -1.14 -3.96
N LEU A 106 -17.52 -1.57 -2.91
CA LEU A 106 -18.00 -0.67 -1.87
C LEU A 106 -16.92 -0.48 -0.82
N ALA A 107 -16.94 0.67 -0.15
CA ALA A 107 -16.04 0.92 0.96
C ALA A 107 -16.69 1.80 2.02
N GLN A 108 -16.32 1.55 3.28
CA GLN A 108 -16.41 2.53 4.36
C GLN A 108 -15.04 3.19 4.49
N ILE A 109 -14.98 4.49 4.22
CA ILE A 109 -13.75 5.27 4.22
C ILE A 109 -13.87 6.25 5.39
N ASN A 110 -13.17 6.00 6.51
CA ASN A 110 -13.39 6.77 7.75
C ASN A 110 -12.09 7.16 8.46
N GLY A 111 -12.01 8.38 9.00
CA GLY A 111 -10.86 8.80 9.82
C GLY A 111 -9.54 8.92 9.06
N ASN A 112 -9.55 8.90 7.73
CA ASN A 112 -8.34 9.04 6.91
C ASN A 112 -7.98 10.51 6.71
N ARG A 113 -6.71 10.78 6.40
CA ARG A 113 -6.26 12.04 5.81
C ARG A 113 -6.02 11.84 4.32
N LEU A 114 -6.85 12.46 3.48
CA LEU A 114 -6.89 12.28 2.02
C LEU A 114 -6.65 13.63 1.33
N TYR A 115 -5.41 13.96 0.96
CA TYR A 115 -5.14 15.29 0.41
C TYR A 115 -3.96 15.33 -0.55
N ALA A 116 -3.96 16.32 -1.44
CA ALA A 116 -2.91 16.54 -2.44
C ALA A 116 -2.63 15.33 -3.35
N ASN A 117 -3.60 14.44 -3.53
CA ASN A 117 -3.54 13.39 -4.55
C ASN A 117 -4.10 13.94 -5.85
N ARG A 118 -3.44 13.67 -6.98
CA ARG A 118 -3.86 14.24 -8.27
C ARG A 118 -3.67 13.26 -9.41
N ASN A 119 -4.51 13.32 -10.43
CA ASN A 119 -4.21 12.74 -11.72
C ASN A 119 -3.58 13.81 -12.64
N SER A 120 -3.37 13.49 -13.92
CA SER A 120 -2.80 14.44 -14.89
C SER A 120 -3.67 15.67 -15.14
N SER A 121 -4.96 15.63 -14.77
CA SER A 121 -5.96 16.63 -15.13
C SER A 121 -6.39 17.48 -13.93
N ALA A 122 -6.51 16.89 -12.73
CA ALA A 122 -7.04 17.54 -11.54
C ALA A 122 -6.59 16.86 -10.24
N VAL A 123 -6.88 17.51 -9.10
CA VAL A 123 -6.83 16.87 -7.78
C VAL A 123 -7.95 15.84 -7.70
N THR A 124 -7.64 14.61 -7.27
CA THR A 124 -8.63 13.52 -7.16
C THR A 124 -8.26 12.64 -5.98
N ASN A 125 -8.83 12.96 -4.83
CA ASN A 125 -8.58 12.26 -3.57
C ASN A 125 -9.35 10.94 -3.49
N LEU A 126 -10.56 10.90 -4.03
CA LEU A 126 -11.40 9.71 -4.11
C LEU A 126 -12.07 9.63 -5.48
N GLN A 127 -12.08 8.45 -6.08
CA GLN A 127 -12.86 8.16 -7.26
C GLN A 127 -13.72 6.91 -7.06
N ASN A 128 -15.01 7.07 -7.35
CA ASN A 128 -16.03 6.05 -7.23
C ASN A 128 -16.59 5.66 -8.61
N ASP A 129 -16.17 4.52 -9.16
CA ASP A 129 -16.70 4.01 -10.43
C ASP A 129 -17.91 3.07 -10.25
N ASN A 130 -18.51 3.02 -9.06
CA ASN A 130 -19.71 2.20 -8.86
C ASN A 130 -20.89 2.80 -9.64
N PRO A 131 -21.74 1.97 -10.29
CA PRO A 131 -22.87 2.44 -11.07
C PRO A 131 -23.90 3.16 -10.19
N ALA A 132 -24.71 4.05 -10.76
CA ALA A 132 -25.70 4.88 -10.04
C ALA A 132 -26.71 4.10 -9.19
N ALA A 133 -26.96 2.82 -9.51
CA ALA A 133 -27.82 1.94 -8.73
C ALA A 133 -27.13 1.31 -7.50
N ALA A 134 -25.81 1.43 -7.39
CA ALA A 134 -25.07 0.94 -6.24
C ALA A 134 -25.33 1.82 -5.00
N PRO A 135 -25.14 1.27 -3.79
CA PRO A 135 -25.21 2.07 -2.57
C PRO A 135 -24.27 3.28 -2.60
N THR A 136 -24.66 4.33 -1.88
CA THR A 136 -23.80 5.48 -1.58
C THR A 136 -22.56 5.04 -0.81
N ILE A 137 -21.38 5.52 -1.22
CA ILE A 137 -20.13 5.30 -0.49
C ILE A 137 -20.11 6.18 0.76
N ASP A 138 -19.83 5.59 1.92
CA ASP A 138 -19.62 6.34 3.16
C ASP A 138 -18.14 6.75 3.26
N ALA A 139 -17.88 8.04 3.08
CA ALA A 139 -16.57 8.67 3.19
C ALA A 139 -16.56 9.75 4.31
N THR A 140 -17.32 9.53 5.37
CA THR A 140 -17.44 10.48 6.48
C THR A 140 -16.23 10.49 7.40
N ASN A 141 -16.07 11.56 8.17
CA ASN A 141 -15.02 11.76 9.17
C ASN A 141 -13.58 11.72 8.62
N ASN A 142 -13.39 11.99 7.33
CA ASN A 142 -12.06 12.15 6.74
C ASN A 142 -11.61 13.62 6.76
N ILE A 143 -10.28 13.83 6.75
CA ILE A 143 -9.64 15.13 6.61
C ILE A 143 -9.14 15.25 5.16
N TRP A 144 -9.72 16.17 4.39
CA TRP A 144 -9.49 16.26 2.94
C TRP A 144 -8.37 17.24 2.53
N GLY A 145 -7.70 17.84 3.51
CA GLY A 145 -6.75 18.95 3.27
C GLY A 145 -7.43 20.29 2.99
N LEU A 146 -8.76 20.32 2.98
CA LEU A 146 -9.63 21.46 2.70
C LEU A 146 -10.73 21.54 3.76
N THR A 147 -11.34 22.71 3.92
CA THR A 147 -12.44 22.96 4.87
C THR A 147 -13.71 23.45 4.21
N ASP A 148 -13.64 23.87 2.95
CA ASP A 148 -14.80 24.28 2.15
C ASP A 148 -15.42 23.04 1.49
N GLU A 149 -16.71 22.82 1.71
CA GLU A 149 -17.42 21.62 1.22
C GLU A 149 -17.43 21.54 -0.31
N THR A 150 -17.57 22.67 -0.99
CA THR A 150 -17.56 22.71 -2.47
C THR A 150 -16.18 22.33 -3.00
N ALA A 151 -15.13 22.90 -2.40
CA ALA A 151 -13.76 22.55 -2.78
C ALA A 151 -13.41 21.08 -2.47
N ILE A 152 -14.01 20.47 -1.44
CA ILE A 152 -13.85 19.04 -1.15
C ILE A 152 -14.54 18.20 -2.22
N GLU A 153 -15.80 18.53 -2.54
CA GLU A 153 -16.59 17.85 -3.58
C GLU A 153 -15.84 17.83 -4.91
N GLU A 154 -15.22 18.95 -5.32
CA GLU A 154 -14.40 19.02 -6.54
C GLU A 154 -13.18 18.06 -6.55
N THR A 155 -12.80 17.47 -5.40
CA THR A 155 -11.74 16.46 -5.30
C THR A 155 -12.24 15.01 -5.28
N ILE A 156 -13.56 14.81 -5.33
CA ILE A 156 -14.22 13.51 -5.29
C ILE A 156 -14.89 13.30 -6.64
N TRP A 157 -14.51 12.25 -7.37
CA TRP A 157 -15.15 11.91 -8.65
C TRP A 157 -16.29 10.91 -8.43
N HIS A 158 -17.54 11.32 -8.67
CA HIS A 158 -18.75 10.53 -8.44
C HIS A 158 -19.98 11.07 -9.21
N ASN A 159 -21.20 10.88 -8.70
CA ASN A 159 -22.45 11.18 -9.41
C ASN A 159 -22.59 12.63 -9.96
N PRO A 160 -22.23 13.69 -9.24
CA PRO A 160 -22.28 15.06 -9.76
C PRO A 160 -21.38 15.29 -10.98
N ASP A 161 -20.25 14.59 -11.07
CA ASP A 161 -19.35 14.62 -12.24
C ASP A 161 -19.88 13.74 -13.37
N ASP A 162 -20.43 12.57 -13.03
CA ASP A 162 -21.01 11.62 -13.96
C ASP A 162 -22.24 10.93 -13.36
N THR A 163 -23.41 11.32 -13.85
CA THR A 163 -24.72 10.81 -13.39
C THR A 163 -24.89 9.29 -13.48
N ARG A 164 -23.99 8.58 -14.17
CA ARG A 164 -23.96 7.10 -14.25
C ARG A 164 -23.34 6.46 -13.01
N LEU A 165 -22.74 7.23 -12.12
CA LEU A 165 -22.03 6.76 -10.92
C LEU A 165 -22.89 6.92 -9.65
N SER A 166 -22.61 6.14 -8.60
CA SER A 166 -23.26 6.32 -7.30
C SER A 166 -22.71 7.54 -6.55
N THR A 167 -23.45 8.01 -5.55
CA THR A 167 -23.03 9.15 -4.73
C THR A 167 -22.00 8.76 -3.68
N VAL A 168 -21.34 9.77 -3.11
CA VAL A 168 -20.39 9.65 -2.00
C VAL A 168 -20.90 10.60 -0.92
N ASN A 169 -21.02 10.11 0.32
CA ASN A 169 -21.30 10.95 1.47
C ASN A 169 -20.00 11.23 2.23
N PHE A 170 -19.49 12.45 2.19
CA PHE A 170 -18.24 12.82 2.85
C PHE A 170 -18.44 13.65 4.15
N LEU A 171 -19.69 13.90 4.54
CA LEU A 171 -20.03 14.70 5.73
C LEU A 171 -20.57 13.81 6.88
N PRO A 172 -20.13 14.05 8.13
CA PRO A 172 -19.34 15.19 8.59
C PRO A 172 -17.84 15.09 8.26
N LEU A 173 -17.15 16.24 8.25
CA LEU A 173 -15.69 16.28 8.09
C LEU A 173 -14.97 15.82 9.36
N GLY A 174 -13.82 15.18 9.19
CA GLY A 174 -12.96 14.78 10.31
C GLY A 174 -12.34 15.99 11.02
N THR A 175 -12.18 15.90 12.34
CA THR A 175 -11.49 16.93 13.13
C THR A 175 -10.02 16.55 13.30
N GLY A 176 -9.10 17.41 12.85
CA GLY A 176 -7.68 17.22 13.09
C GLY A 176 -6.81 18.23 12.33
N PRO A 177 -5.51 18.31 12.66
CA PRO A 177 -4.61 19.19 11.92
C PRO A 177 -4.47 18.71 10.47
N LEU A 178 -4.50 19.66 9.52
CA LEU A 178 -4.31 19.39 8.09
C LEU A 178 -2.94 18.77 7.79
N ASN A 179 -1.93 19.14 8.58
CA ASN A 179 -0.60 18.54 8.54
C ASN A 179 -0.40 17.69 9.79
N PRO A 180 -0.29 16.35 9.70
CA PRO A 180 0.14 15.56 10.83
C PRO A 180 1.56 16.01 11.26
N PRO A 181 1.92 15.89 12.55
CA PRO A 181 3.30 16.05 12.97
C PRO A 181 4.20 15.16 12.11
N PRO A 182 5.40 15.63 11.70
CA PRO A 182 6.31 14.79 10.92
C PRO A 182 6.55 13.48 11.69
N THR A 183 6.40 12.34 11.00
CA THR A 183 6.73 11.03 11.55
C THR A 183 8.17 11.09 12.07
N PRO A 184 8.44 10.72 13.33
CA PRO A 184 9.78 10.81 13.87
C PRO A 184 10.74 10.05 12.95
N SER A 185 11.80 10.74 12.51
CA SER A 185 12.86 10.08 11.75
C SER A 185 13.35 8.88 12.56
N PRO A 186 13.53 7.70 11.96
CA PRO A 186 14.01 6.54 12.69
C PRO A 186 15.29 6.93 13.42
N THR A 187 15.34 6.67 14.73
CA THR A 187 16.59 6.76 15.46
C THR A 187 17.58 5.85 14.73
N PRO A 188 18.74 6.37 14.28
CA PRO A 188 19.70 5.53 13.57
C PRO A 188 19.96 4.29 14.42
N THR A 189 19.73 3.11 13.84
CA THR A 189 20.12 1.86 14.49
C THR A 189 21.60 1.99 14.81
N PRO A 190 22.04 1.81 16.07
CA PRO A 190 23.46 1.85 16.38
C PRO A 190 24.17 0.89 15.43
N GLU A 191 25.12 1.42 14.65
CA GLU A 191 25.96 0.62 13.79
C GLU A 191 26.61 -0.43 14.69
N LEU A 192 26.35 -1.71 14.40
CA LEU A 192 26.99 -2.79 15.14
C LEU A 192 28.49 -2.57 14.98
N LEU A 193 29.16 -2.20 16.08
CA LEU A 193 30.61 -2.06 16.11
C LEU A 193 31.17 -3.37 15.55
N ALA A 194 31.90 -3.27 14.43
CA ALA A 194 32.46 -4.45 13.78
C ALA A 194 33.12 -5.33 14.85
N THR A 195 32.65 -6.57 14.96
CA THR A 195 33.29 -7.52 15.87
C THR A 195 34.75 -7.60 15.47
N PRO A 196 35.71 -7.36 16.37
CA PRO A 196 37.12 -7.37 16.01
C PRO A 196 37.44 -8.67 15.30
N THR A 197 37.90 -8.57 14.06
CA THR A 197 38.36 -9.73 13.30
C THR A 197 39.52 -10.33 14.07
N VAL A 198 39.30 -11.46 14.73
CA VAL A 198 40.37 -12.27 15.29
C VAL A 198 41.30 -12.64 14.14
N THR A 199 42.51 -12.08 14.14
CA THR A 199 43.57 -12.50 13.22
C THR A 199 43.79 -14.00 13.45
N PRO A 200 43.62 -14.86 12.43
CA PRO A 200 43.85 -16.28 12.60
C PRO A 200 45.28 -16.48 13.09
N THR A 201 45.43 -17.14 14.24
CA THR A 201 46.73 -17.59 14.71
C THR A 201 47.33 -18.48 13.63
N PRO A 202 48.58 -18.24 13.17
CA PRO A 202 49.19 -19.05 12.13
C PRO A 202 49.14 -20.51 12.53
N ALA A 203 48.60 -21.34 11.64
CA ALA A 203 48.54 -22.78 11.85
C ALA A 203 49.96 -23.32 12.08
N PRO A 204 50.17 -24.20 13.07
CA PRO A 204 51.46 -24.84 13.25
C PRO A 204 51.85 -25.56 11.96
N SER A 205 53.06 -25.27 11.49
CA SER A 205 53.64 -25.87 10.28
C SER A 205 53.52 -27.39 10.37
N ALA A 206 52.80 -27.99 9.41
CA ALA A 206 52.63 -29.44 9.35
C ALA A 206 54.02 -30.08 9.21
N THR A 207 54.37 -30.89 10.20
CA THR A 207 55.54 -31.78 10.09
C THR A 207 55.26 -32.81 8.99
N PRO A 208 56.16 -33.07 8.04
CA PRO A 208 55.95 -34.05 6.97
C PRO A 208 55.69 -35.45 7.53
N GLY A 209 54.41 -35.84 7.58
CA GLY A 209 53.96 -37.16 7.98
C GLY A 209 53.98 -38.12 6.79
N GLY A 210 54.66 -39.25 6.97
CA GLY A 210 54.93 -40.25 5.94
C GLY A 210 53.69 -40.81 5.24
N SER A 211 53.91 -41.13 3.97
CA SER A 211 52.99 -41.85 3.08
C SER A 211 52.51 -43.16 3.71
N SER A 212 51.21 -43.24 3.99
CA SER A 212 50.53 -44.50 4.28
C SER A 212 49.62 -44.83 3.11
N THR A 213 49.98 -45.89 2.38
CA THR A 213 49.21 -46.47 1.28
C THR A 213 48.00 -47.20 1.85
N VAL A 214 46.81 -46.60 1.69
CA VAL A 214 45.53 -47.27 1.98
C VAL A 214 45.09 -48.06 0.73
N PRO A 215 44.74 -49.35 0.84
CA PRO A 215 44.24 -50.14 -0.28
C PRO A 215 42.78 -49.79 -0.62
N PRO A 216 42.33 -50.02 -1.87
CA PRO A 216 41.00 -49.65 -2.33
C PRO A 216 39.90 -50.47 -1.65
N VAL A 217 38.89 -49.77 -1.14
CA VAL A 217 37.64 -50.37 -0.64
C VAL A 217 36.67 -50.52 -1.81
N TYR A 218 36.24 -51.75 -2.04
CA TYR A 218 35.24 -52.13 -3.03
C TYR A 218 33.83 -51.85 -2.52
N ILE A 219 33.03 -51.08 -3.28
CA ILE A 219 31.62 -50.81 -3.01
C ILE A 219 30.77 -51.55 -4.05
N PRO A 220 29.92 -52.51 -3.66
CA PRO A 220 29.00 -53.16 -4.59
C PRO A 220 27.77 -52.27 -4.87
N ASN A 221 27.47 -52.10 -6.15
CA ASN A 221 26.25 -51.45 -6.65
C ASN A 221 25.01 -52.27 -6.26
N VAL A 222 24.05 -51.62 -5.60
CA VAL A 222 22.69 -52.14 -5.47
C VAL A 222 21.74 -51.17 -6.16
N PHE A 223 21.36 -51.52 -7.38
CA PHE A 223 20.15 -51.03 -8.02
C PHE A 223 18.93 -51.70 -7.36
N ARG A 224 17.88 -50.92 -7.09
CA ARG A 224 16.50 -51.17 -7.50
C ARG A 224 15.71 -49.87 -7.49
#